data_AF-A0A7I7PKQ4-F1
#
_entry.id   AF-A0A7I7PKQ4-F1
#
_cell.length_a   1.000
_cell.length_b   1.000
_cell.length_c   1.000
_cell.angle_alpha   90.00
_cell.angle_beta   90.00
_cell.angle_gamma   90.00
#
_symmetry.space_group_name_H-M   'P 1'
#
loop_
_entity.id
_entity.type
_entity.pdbx_description
1 polymer ?
#
loop_
_entity_poly.entity_id
_entity_poly.type
_entity_poly.pdbx_seq_one_letter_code
_entity_poly.pdbx_strand_id
1 'polypeptide(L)'
;MSAAAGYYSTPRPITDADDVATFDSGEPSLDEYLRKRALANHVQGASRCFVTCRDGHVVGFYALASAAIDRNSAPGPVRRNMPDPVPVILLSRLAVDRKEQGNGLGSHLLRDAIARSVQVAEHVGVRAILVHALHEEARGFYAHFDFESSPTDPLHLMLSMKDARALIGGPSAARRAQREVYKLAEAKARLAKARLRVEALDQAVAAGTVGEDRHLWGGAGLVVATTMPEPTYHEAKYVVTPHAASLSWLVRALWAACRPLFDSMTKVEFFGRLGNAALRYQQRAGDGENARDLLGAVVHEAFEVVSDIEHGRFIALPVALAGEVHDDQLADSEHDDALSGADIEQWFQDG
;
A
#
# COMPACT_ATOMS: atom_id res chain seq x y z
N MET A 1 -24.63 24.09 24.05
CA MET A 1 -23.61 25.05 24.55
C MET A 1 -22.26 24.55 24.08
N SER A 2 -21.66 25.20 23.07
CA SER A 2 -20.37 24.84 22.50
C SER A 2 -19.27 25.25 23.49
N ALA A 3 -18.50 24.28 23.98
CA ALA A 3 -17.34 24.55 24.85
C ALA A 3 -16.25 25.23 24.01
N ALA A 4 -15.75 26.37 24.49
CA ALA A 4 -14.60 27.05 23.89
C ALA A 4 -13.42 26.07 23.80
N ALA A 5 -12.86 25.91 22.60
CA ALA A 5 -11.68 25.07 22.39
C ALA A 5 -10.48 25.72 23.12
N GLY A 6 -10.10 25.15 24.26
CA GLY A 6 -8.91 25.57 25.01
C GLY A 6 -7.66 25.18 24.24
N TYR A 7 -6.69 26.10 24.14
CA TYR A 7 -5.43 25.86 23.45
C TYR A 7 -4.47 25.05 24.35
N TYR A 8 -3.77 24.08 23.76
CA TYR A 8 -2.66 23.39 24.41
C TYR A 8 -1.42 24.29 24.45
N SER A 9 -0.66 24.24 25.54
CA SER A 9 0.65 24.90 25.61
C SER A 9 1.64 24.23 24.65
N THR A 10 2.64 24.97 24.18
CA THR A 10 3.77 24.35 23.50
C THR A 10 4.48 23.36 24.45
N PRO A 11 4.97 22.22 23.94
CA PRO A 11 5.73 21.30 24.77
C PRO A 11 6.98 21.98 25.36
N ARG A 12 7.11 21.90 26.69
CA ARG A 12 8.22 22.49 27.44
C ARG A 12 8.76 21.52 28.48
N PRO A 13 9.99 21.68 28.98
CA PRO A 13 10.50 20.90 30.10
C PRO A 13 9.53 20.87 31.28
N ILE A 14 9.42 19.70 31.93
CA ILE A 14 8.70 19.56 33.19
C ILE A 14 9.39 20.35 34.31
N THR A 15 8.60 20.93 35.19
CA THR A 15 9.00 21.73 36.34
C THR A 15 8.25 21.25 37.60
N ASP A 16 8.63 21.77 38.76
CA ASP A 16 7.95 21.52 40.03
C ASP A 16 6.57 22.18 40.13
N ALA A 17 6.30 23.19 39.31
CA ALA A 17 5.02 23.88 39.22
C ALA A 17 3.95 23.14 38.40
N ASP A 18 4.31 22.05 37.72
CA ASP A 18 3.38 21.30 36.86
C ASP A 18 2.45 20.40 37.67
N ASP A 19 1.14 20.61 37.55
CA ASP A 19 0.15 19.72 38.15
C ASP A 19 -0.02 18.43 37.34
N VAL A 20 0.46 17.33 37.94
CA VAL A 20 0.41 15.97 37.39
C VAL A 20 -0.50 15.03 38.19
N ALA A 21 -1.10 15.51 39.29
CA ALA A 21 -1.78 14.65 40.25
C ALA A 21 -2.97 13.91 39.64
N THR A 22 -3.73 14.58 38.77
CA THR A 22 -4.95 14.06 38.17
C THR A 22 -4.76 13.45 36.77
N PHE A 23 -3.54 13.42 36.24
CA PHE A 23 -3.26 12.89 34.90
C PHE A 23 -3.63 11.41 34.81
N ASP A 24 -4.41 11.00 33.81
CA ASP A 24 -4.80 9.61 33.58
C ASP A 24 -4.75 9.33 32.08
N SER A 25 -3.75 8.58 31.60
CA SER A 25 -3.68 8.17 30.20
C SER A 25 -4.38 6.84 29.91
N GLY A 26 -4.92 6.17 30.94
CA GLY A 26 -5.41 4.79 30.87
C GLY A 26 -4.32 3.73 30.98
N GLU A 27 -3.06 4.14 31.16
CA GLU A 27 -1.90 3.26 31.30
C GLU A 27 -1.19 3.53 32.63
N PRO A 28 -1.47 2.76 33.70
CA PRO A 28 -1.01 3.07 35.05
C PRO A 28 0.51 3.24 35.17
N SER A 29 1.28 2.49 34.37
CA SER A 29 2.74 2.56 34.36
C SER A 29 3.27 3.93 33.88
N LEU A 30 2.56 4.59 32.95
CA LEU A 30 2.89 5.92 32.45
C LEU A 30 2.46 7.00 33.44
N ASP A 31 1.27 6.88 34.01
CA ASP A 31 0.72 7.80 35.01
C ASP A 31 1.60 7.85 36.27
N GLU A 32 1.96 6.67 36.79
CA GLU A 32 2.82 6.56 37.95
C GLU A 32 4.22 7.13 37.70
N TYR A 33 4.78 6.91 36.51
CA TYR A 33 6.04 7.53 36.14
C TYR A 33 5.94 9.06 36.16
N LEU A 34 4.91 9.64 35.56
CA LEU A 34 4.75 11.09 35.49
C LEU A 34 4.70 11.69 36.89
N ARG A 35 3.86 11.11 37.77
CA ARG A 35 3.67 11.59 39.15
C ARG A 35 4.90 11.41 40.04
N LYS A 36 5.61 10.28 39.92
CA LYS A 36 6.63 9.89 40.91
C LYS A 36 8.08 10.08 40.44
N ARG A 37 8.33 10.07 39.12
CA ARG A 37 9.69 9.90 38.57
C ARG A 37 10.08 10.91 37.49
N ALA A 38 9.14 11.46 36.73
CA ALA A 38 9.45 12.30 35.56
C ALA A 38 10.33 13.51 35.91
N LEU A 39 9.96 14.28 36.93
CA LEU A 39 10.73 15.46 37.37
C LEU A 39 12.11 15.08 37.92
N ALA A 40 12.18 14.08 38.80
CA ALA A 40 13.45 13.62 39.36
C ALA A 40 14.39 13.11 38.26
N ASN A 41 13.89 12.31 37.32
CA ASN A 41 14.67 11.82 36.18
C ASN A 41 15.10 12.96 35.24
N HIS A 42 14.25 13.98 35.06
CA HIS A 42 14.59 15.21 34.33
C HIS A 42 15.77 15.92 35.00
N VAL A 43 15.69 16.19 36.30
CA VAL A 43 16.74 16.90 37.04
C VAL A 43 18.04 16.10 37.07
N GLN A 44 17.96 14.79 37.32
CA GLN A 44 19.13 13.92 37.48
C GLN A 44 19.80 13.52 36.15
N GLY A 45 19.16 13.77 35.00
CA GLY A 45 19.74 13.43 33.70
C GLY A 45 19.42 12.03 33.17
N ALA A 46 18.59 11.26 33.87
CA ALA A 46 18.17 9.93 33.41
C ALA A 46 17.29 9.98 32.15
N SER A 47 16.50 11.04 31.99
CA SER A 47 15.69 11.31 30.79
C SER A 47 15.29 12.78 30.74
N ARG A 48 15.09 13.38 29.58
CA ARG A 48 14.50 14.72 29.43
C ARG A 48 13.00 14.59 29.17
N CYS A 49 12.19 14.93 30.18
CA CYS A 49 10.73 14.94 30.10
C CYS A 49 10.19 16.32 29.68
N PHE A 50 9.24 16.31 28.75
CA PHE A 50 8.53 17.49 28.25
C PHE A 50 7.03 17.29 28.43
N VAL A 51 6.33 18.35 28.83
CA VAL A 51 4.90 18.36 29.12
C VAL A 51 4.18 19.42 28.26
N THR A 52 2.92 19.13 27.93
CA THR A 52 1.96 20.11 27.41
C THR A 52 0.81 20.24 28.39
N CYS A 53 0.36 21.48 28.58
CA CYS A 53 -0.66 21.82 29.56
C CYS A 53 -1.89 22.42 28.89
N ARG A 54 -3.05 22.23 29.53
CA ARG A 54 -4.29 22.94 29.22
C ARG A 54 -4.86 23.45 30.54
N ASP A 55 -5.19 24.75 30.58
CA ASP A 55 -5.74 25.40 31.77
C ASP A 55 -4.92 25.16 33.06
N GLY A 56 -3.58 25.06 32.92
CA GLY A 56 -2.65 24.84 34.03
C GLY A 56 -2.40 23.38 34.43
N HIS A 57 -3.15 22.43 33.86
CA HIS A 57 -2.97 21.00 34.13
C HIS A 57 -2.17 20.32 33.02
N VAL A 58 -1.30 19.38 33.38
CA VAL A 58 -0.61 18.55 32.39
C VAL A 58 -1.63 17.62 31.73
N VAL A 59 -1.69 17.65 30.39
CA VAL A 59 -2.62 16.83 29.59
C VAL A 59 -1.91 15.91 28.59
N GLY A 60 -0.59 16.02 28.50
CA GLY A 60 0.23 15.07 27.76
C GLY A 60 1.71 15.29 28.02
N PHE A 61 2.50 14.24 27.85
CA PHE A 61 3.94 14.31 28.06
C PHE A 61 4.68 13.27 27.21
N TYR A 62 5.98 13.49 27.08
CA TYR A 62 6.90 12.48 26.59
C TYR A 62 8.27 12.59 27.26
N ALA A 63 9.11 11.57 27.14
CA ALA A 63 10.46 11.56 27.71
C ALA A 63 11.50 10.92 26.78
N LEU A 64 12.60 11.64 26.54
CA LEU A 64 13.73 11.21 25.71
C LEU A 64 14.92 10.80 26.57
N ALA A 65 15.64 9.76 26.18
CA ALA A 65 16.89 9.34 26.80
C ALA A 65 17.92 8.91 25.75
N SER A 66 19.21 9.00 26.06
CA SER A 66 20.26 8.37 25.25
C SER A 66 20.21 6.86 25.41
N ALA A 67 20.38 6.11 24.31
CA ALA A 67 20.41 4.66 24.36
C ALA A 67 21.34 4.08 23.26
N ALA A 68 21.58 2.78 23.34
CA ALA A 68 22.26 2.04 22.30
C ALA A 68 21.58 0.66 22.18
N ILE A 69 21.58 0.09 20.98
CA ILE A 69 21.01 -1.22 20.70
C ILE A 69 22.03 -2.12 20.02
N ASP A 70 21.93 -3.43 20.28
CA ASP A 70 22.72 -4.41 19.53
C ASP A 70 22.45 -4.26 18.04
N ARG A 71 23.52 -4.26 17.24
CA ARG A 71 23.43 -4.07 15.79
C ARG A 71 22.54 -5.12 15.11
N ASN A 72 22.47 -6.31 15.66
CA ASN A 72 21.63 -7.40 15.15
C ASN A 72 20.14 -7.22 15.46
N SER A 73 19.81 -6.42 16.47
CA SER A 73 18.43 -6.08 16.84
C SER A 73 17.88 -4.89 16.02
N ALA A 74 18.68 -4.28 15.14
CA ALA A 74 18.24 -3.16 14.29
C ALA A 74 17.79 -3.63 12.88
N PRO A 75 16.77 -2.98 12.28
CA PRO A 75 16.40 -3.18 10.87
C PRO A 75 17.56 -2.93 9.92
N GLY A 76 17.50 -3.56 8.73
CA GLY A 76 18.52 -3.46 7.69
C GLY A 76 19.01 -2.02 7.41
N PRO A 77 18.11 -1.05 7.19
CA PRO A 77 18.48 0.35 6.98
C PRO A 77 19.22 0.98 8.17
N VAL A 78 18.85 0.61 9.41
CA VAL A 78 19.43 1.16 10.64
C VAL A 78 20.84 0.59 10.88
N ARG A 79 21.04 -0.72 10.72
CA ARG A 79 22.30 -1.43 11.06
C ARG A 79 23.42 -1.36 10.02
N ARG A 80 23.10 -1.01 8.77
CA ARG A 80 24.06 -1.00 7.66
C ARG A 80 25.18 0.02 7.94
N ASN A 81 26.44 -0.44 7.88
CA ASN A 81 27.64 0.37 8.10
C ASN A 81 27.71 1.09 9.47
N MET A 82 27.02 0.58 10.49
CA MET A 82 27.05 1.14 11.85
C MET A 82 27.97 0.34 12.79
N PRO A 83 28.52 0.98 13.84
CA PRO A 83 29.21 0.30 14.93
C PRO A 83 28.23 -0.57 15.73
N ASP A 84 28.80 -1.39 16.61
CA ASP A 84 28.06 -2.17 17.60
C ASP A 84 28.54 -1.74 19.00
N PRO A 85 27.65 -1.20 19.86
CA PRO A 85 26.21 -1.02 19.65
C PRO A 85 25.88 0.19 18.76
N VAL A 86 24.69 0.18 18.16
CA VAL A 86 24.16 1.27 17.33
C VAL A 86 23.63 2.40 18.22
N PRO A 87 24.12 3.65 18.07
CA PRO A 87 23.67 4.77 18.91
C PRO A 87 22.27 5.25 18.50
N VAL A 88 21.37 5.37 19.48
CA VAL A 88 19.97 5.77 19.27
C VAL A 88 19.49 6.75 20.36
N ILE A 89 18.38 7.43 20.10
CA ILE A 89 17.60 8.13 21.13
C ILE A 89 16.40 7.27 21.47
N LEU A 90 16.17 6.98 22.74
CA LEU A 90 14.99 6.27 23.21
C LEU A 90 13.87 7.28 23.51
N LEU A 91 12.76 7.19 22.78
CA LEU A 91 11.47 7.75 23.20
C LEU A 91 10.89 6.80 24.24
N SER A 92 11.31 7.00 25.49
CA SER A 92 11.02 6.05 26.57
C SER A 92 9.54 6.03 26.95
N ARG A 93 8.86 7.17 26.78
CA ARG A 93 7.46 7.39 27.21
C ARG A 93 6.80 8.43 26.32
N LEU A 94 5.52 8.22 26.05
CA LEU A 94 4.61 9.15 25.41
C LEU A 94 3.21 8.83 25.94
N ALA A 95 2.51 9.81 26.48
CA ALA A 95 1.15 9.62 26.98
C ALA A 95 0.31 10.89 26.79
N VAL A 96 -0.99 10.69 26.61
CA VAL A 96 -2.00 11.75 26.54
C VAL A 96 -3.10 11.39 27.51
N ASP A 97 -3.57 12.38 28.28
CA ASP A 97 -4.70 12.20 29.20
C ASP A 97 -5.94 11.71 28.44
N ARG A 98 -6.67 10.74 28.98
CA ARG A 98 -7.84 10.10 28.36
C ARG A 98 -8.86 11.10 27.85
N LYS A 99 -9.02 12.24 28.53
CA LYS A 99 -9.98 13.29 28.16
C LYS A 99 -9.57 14.03 26.88
N GLU A 100 -8.30 13.97 26.50
CA GLU A 100 -7.71 14.68 25.36
C GLU A 100 -7.26 13.75 24.22
N GLN A 101 -7.46 12.44 24.38
CA GLN A 101 -7.19 11.45 23.32
C GLN A 101 -8.15 11.63 22.13
N GLY A 102 -7.72 11.21 20.94
CA GLY A 102 -8.49 11.39 19.70
C GLY A 102 -8.43 12.79 19.08
N ASN A 103 -7.91 13.80 19.80
CA ASN A 103 -7.82 15.19 19.33
C ASN A 103 -6.50 15.51 18.59
N GLY A 104 -5.71 14.51 18.21
CA GLY A 104 -4.41 14.68 17.54
C GLY A 104 -3.25 15.15 18.44
N LEU A 105 -3.45 15.26 19.76
CA LEU A 105 -2.41 15.71 20.70
C LEU A 105 -1.20 14.75 20.74
N GLY A 106 -1.44 13.44 20.69
CA GLY A 106 -0.36 12.44 20.67
C GLY A 106 0.56 12.59 19.46
N SER A 107 -0.01 12.86 18.28
CA SER A 107 0.73 13.13 17.05
C SER A 107 1.58 14.41 17.14
N HIS A 108 1.05 15.46 17.77
CA HIS A 108 1.79 16.69 18.02
C HIS A 108 2.97 16.48 18.96
N LEU A 109 2.77 15.75 20.06
CA LEU A 109 3.84 15.41 21.01
C LEU A 109 4.92 14.54 20.37
N LEU A 110 4.53 13.54 19.57
CA LEU A 110 5.49 12.72 18.84
C LEU A 110 6.30 13.55 17.84
N ARG A 111 5.66 14.47 17.10
CA ARG A 111 6.35 15.38 16.18
C ARG A 111 7.36 16.28 16.89
N ASP A 112 7.00 16.83 18.06
CA ASP A 112 7.92 17.62 18.88
C ASP A 112 9.11 16.78 19.39
N ALA A 113 8.85 15.54 19.84
CA ALA A 113 9.89 14.60 20.26
C ALA A 113 10.87 14.26 19.11
N ILE A 114 10.35 14.04 17.90
CA ILE A 114 11.16 13.81 16.70
C ILE A 114 11.99 15.06 16.37
N ALA A 115 11.40 16.26 16.45
CA ALA A 115 12.08 17.56 16.22
C ALA A 115 13.31 17.72 17.10
N ARG A 116 13.14 17.50 18.41
CA ARG A 116 14.23 17.59 19.37
C ARG A 116 15.28 16.51 19.15
N SER A 117 14.87 15.30 18.81
CA SER A 117 15.80 14.20 18.54
C SER A 117 16.70 14.49 17.34
N VAL A 118 16.17 15.13 16.29
CA VAL A 118 17.00 15.58 15.16
C VAL A 118 17.92 16.72 15.54
N GLN A 119 17.45 17.70 16.34
CA GLN A 119 18.34 18.76 16.83
C GLN A 119 19.53 18.19 17.63
N VAL A 120 19.30 17.17 18.46
CA VAL A 120 20.37 16.47 19.18
C VAL A 120 21.31 15.76 18.19
N ALA A 121 20.77 15.13 17.15
CA ALA A 121 21.54 14.40 16.14
C ALA A 121 22.48 15.28 15.28
N GLU A 122 22.34 16.60 15.34
CA GLU A 122 23.27 17.54 14.68
C GLU A 122 24.58 17.71 15.46
N HIS A 123 24.58 17.40 16.76
CA HIS A 123 25.74 17.57 17.64
C HIS A 123 26.28 16.23 18.16
N VAL A 124 25.44 15.20 18.23
CA VAL A 124 25.78 13.87 18.75
C VAL A 124 25.43 12.81 17.71
N GLY A 125 26.30 11.83 17.51
CA GLY A 125 26.04 10.72 16.60
C GLY A 125 24.83 9.91 17.03
N VAL A 126 23.72 10.00 16.28
CA VAL A 126 22.50 9.24 16.51
C VAL A 126 22.01 8.65 15.20
N ARG A 127 21.69 7.35 15.19
CA ARG A 127 21.25 6.64 13.99
C ARG A 127 19.73 6.63 13.82
N ALA A 128 19.01 6.46 14.92
CA ALA A 128 17.56 6.30 14.93
C ALA A 128 16.95 6.75 16.26
N ILE A 129 15.63 6.94 16.25
CA ILE A 129 14.79 7.02 17.44
C ILE A 129 14.22 5.63 17.67
N LEU A 130 14.38 5.09 18.88
CA LEU A 130 13.83 3.81 19.33
C LEU A 130 12.60 4.06 20.20
N VAL A 131 11.59 3.21 20.06
CA VAL A 131 10.47 3.10 20.98
C VAL A 131 10.19 1.64 21.32
N HIS A 132 9.82 1.38 22.57
CA HIS A 132 9.26 0.10 22.97
C HIS A 132 7.77 0.33 23.19
N ALA A 133 6.94 -0.09 22.23
CA ALA A 133 5.51 -0.02 22.33
C ALA A 133 5.02 -0.94 23.47
N LEU A 134 4.10 -0.44 24.30
CA LEU A 134 3.56 -1.22 25.42
C LEU A 134 2.65 -2.36 24.95
N HIS A 135 1.96 -2.17 23.83
CA HIS A 135 0.98 -3.10 23.27
C HIS A 135 0.74 -2.81 21.78
N GLU A 136 -0.07 -3.66 21.14
CA GLU A 136 -0.31 -3.65 19.70
C GLU A 136 -0.95 -2.35 19.18
N GLU A 137 -1.86 -1.75 19.94
CA GLU A 137 -2.44 -0.44 19.59
C GLU A 137 -1.38 0.67 19.57
N ALA A 138 -0.48 0.69 20.55
CA ALA A 138 0.65 1.62 20.56
C ALA A 138 1.61 1.36 19.39
N ARG A 139 1.85 0.09 19.04
CA ARG A 139 2.62 -0.30 17.84
C ARG A 139 1.99 0.30 16.58
N GLY A 140 0.67 0.16 16.43
CA GLY A 140 -0.10 0.74 15.32
C GLY A 140 0.03 2.26 15.25
N PHE A 141 -0.04 2.95 16.39
CA PHE A 141 0.19 4.39 16.47
C PHE A 141 1.57 4.79 15.94
N TYR A 142 2.66 4.13 16.38
CA TYR A 142 4.01 4.48 15.91
C TYR A 142 4.24 4.09 14.46
N ALA A 143 3.72 2.94 14.00
CA ALA A 143 3.82 2.50 12.62
C ALA A 143 3.19 3.50 11.63
N HIS A 144 2.14 4.21 12.05
CA HIS A 144 1.55 5.31 11.25
C HIS A 144 2.52 6.46 10.97
N PHE A 145 3.59 6.61 11.76
CA PHE A 145 4.64 7.63 11.61
C PHE A 145 5.95 7.05 11.04
N ASP A 146 5.86 6.01 10.21
CA ASP A 146 6.99 5.37 9.53
C ASP A 146 8.02 4.74 10.49
N PHE A 147 7.64 4.43 11.73
CA PHE A 147 8.48 3.59 12.60
C PHE A 147 8.44 2.14 12.12
N GLU A 148 9.61 1.56 11.85
CA GLU A 148 9.77 0.19 11.40
C GLU A 148 10.01 -0.75 12.59
N SER A 149 9.28 -1.86 12.67
CA SER A 149 9.50 -2.88 13.69
C SER A 149 10.88 -3.52 13.58
N SER A 150 11.46 -3.83 14.74
CA SER A 150 12.68 -4.61 14.87
C SER A 150 12.46 -6.02 14.31
N PRO A 151 13.50 -6.64 13.69
CA PRO A 151 13.45 -8.04 13.30
C PRO A 151 13.36 -9.01 14.49
N THR A 152 13.70 -8.57 15.71
CA THR A 152 13.74 -9.42 16.91
C THR A 152 12.51 -9.28 17.81
N ASP A 153 11.83 -8.13 17.77
CA ASP A 153 10.64 -7.88 18.57
C ASP A 153 9.73 -6.86 17.85
N PRO A 154 8.50 -7.24 17.47
CA PRO A 154 7.60 -6.35 16.74
C PRO A 154 7.15 -5.12 17.54
N LEU A 155 7.22 -5.17 18.88
CA LEU A 155 6.90 -4.05 19.77
C LEU A 155 8.08 -3.08 19.93
N HIS A 156 9.27 -3.42 19.45
CA HIS A 156 10.38 -2.49 19.37
C HIS A 156 10.41 -1.87 17.98
N LEU A 157 10.16 -0.56 17.88
CA LEU A 157 10.14 0.13 16.60
C LEU A 157 11.19 1.22 16.52
N MET A 158 11.65 1.49 15.29
CA MET A 158 12.72 2.44 15.03
C MET A 158 12.36 3.38 13.88
N LEU A 159 12.61 4.66 14.10
CA LEU A 159 12.55 5.68 13.06
C LEU A 159 13.97 6.15 12.75
N SER A 160 14.43 5.92 11.52
CA SER A 160 15.79 6.32 11.14
C SER A 160 15.96 7.84 11.19
N MET A 161 17.15 8.35 11.50
CA MET A 161 17.40 9.81 11.50
C MET A 161 17.26 10.45 10.12
N LYS A 162 17.29 9.64 9.05
CA LYS A 162 16.98 10.11 7.69
C LYS A 162 15.48 10.40 7.57
N ASP A 163 14.65 9.47 8.02
CA ASP A 163 13.18 9.58 7.91
C ASP A 163 12.63 10.55 8.94
N ALA A 164 13.21 10.58 10.16
CA ALA A 164 12.96 11.63 11.15
C ALA A 164 13.15 13.02 10.54
N ARG A 165 14.31 13.33 9.94
CA ARG A 165 14.55 14.64 9.28
C ARG A 165 13.50 14.94 8.20
N ALA A 166 13.05 13.93 7.46
CA ALA A 166 12.01 14.10 6.45
C ALA A 166 10.64 14.46 7.06
N LEU A 167 10.30 13.92 8.23
CA LEU A 167 9.04 14.19 8.93
C LEU A 167 8.95 15.63 9.50
N ILE A 168 10.06 16.17 10.01
CA ILE A 168 10.10 17.47 10.74
C ILE A 168 10.58 18.65 9.92
N GLY A 169 11.42 18.43 8.91
CA GLY A 169 11.69 19.44 7.87
C GLY A 169 10.45 19.75 7.02
N GLY A 170 9.33 19.05 7.28
CA GLY A 170 8.20 18.92 6.39
C GLY A 170 8.60 18.13 5.14
N PRO A 171 7.74 17.24 4.61
CA PRO A 171 7.70 17.09 3.18
C PRO A 171 7.32 18.48 2.66
N SER A 172 8.19 19.16 1.90
CA SER A 172 7.67 20.25 1.08
C SER A 172 6.50 19.65 0.28
N ALA A 173 5.37 20.36 0.22
CA ALA A 173 4.27 19.98 -0.66
C ALA A 173 4.81 19.64 -2.07
N ALA A 174 5.88 20.33 -2.50
CA ALA A 174 6.65 20.05 -3.69
C ALA A 174 7.29 18.65 -3.76
N ARG A 175 7.84 18.07 -2.68
CA ARG A 175 8.41 16.70 -2.70
C ARG A 175 7.37 15.60 -2.52
N ARG A 176 6.28 15.85 -1.79
CA ARG A 176 5.11 14.95 -1.77
C ARG A 176 4.45 14.95 -3.15
N ALA A 177 4.22 16.13 -3.73
CA ALA A 177 3.82 16.29 -5.12
C ALA A 177 4.84 15.67 -6.08
N GLN A 178 6.15 15.83 -5.90
CA GLN A 178 7.15 15.23 -6.78
C GLN A 178 7.17 13.70 -6.69
N ARG A 179 6.97 13.12 -5.50
CA ARG A 179 6.84 11.67 -5.33
C ARG A 179 5.55 11.15 -5.93
N GLU A 180 4.44 11.86 -5.77
CA GLU A 180 3.16 11.50 -6.40
C GLU A 180 3.23 11.70 -7.92
N VAL A 181 3.88 12.74 -8.42
CA VAL A 181 4.17 12.98 -9.84
C VAL A 181 5.11 11.90 -10.39
N TYR A 182 6.14 11.48 -9.64
CA TYR A 182 7.04 10.41 -10.05
C TYR A 182 6.33 9.05 -10.07
N LYS A 183 5.54 8.72 -9.04
CA LYS A 183 4.70 7.52 -9.03
C LYS A 183 3.69 7.53 -10.17
N LEU A 184 3.05 8.66 -10.43
CA LEU A 184 2.12 8.83 -11.55
C LEU A 184 2.85 8.71 -12.89
N ALA A 185 4.03 9.31 -13.04
CA ALA A 185 4.83 9.20 -14.25
C ALA A 185 5.32 7.76 -14.48
N GLU A 186 5.71 7.05 -13.43
CA GLU A 186 6.13 5.66 -13.50
C GLU A 186 4.94 4.73 -13.80
N ALA A 187 3.77 4.98 -13.20
CA ALA A 187 2.53 4.29 -13.53
C ALA A 187 2.11 4.53 -14.99
N LYS A 188 2.14 5.78 -15.46
CA LYS A 188 1.90 6.15 -16.87
C LYS A 188 2.90 5.48 -17.81
N ALA A 189 4.17 5.39 -17.44
CA ALA A 189 5.18 4.70 -18.25
C ALA A 189 4.94 3.18 -18.32
N ARG A 190 4.53 2.54 -17.22
CA ARG A 190 4.12 1.12 -17.21
C ARG A 190 2.91 0.89 -18.12
N LEU A 191 1.92 1.77 -18.03
CA LEU A 191 0.70 1.74 -18.83
C LEU A 191 0.99 1.90 -20.33
N ALA A 192 1.76 2.93 -20.72
CA ALA A 192 2.16 3.15 -22.10
C ALA A 192 2.92 1.93 -22.68
N LYS A 193 3.79 1.31 -21.87
CA LYS A 193 4.50 0.09 -22.27
C LYS A 193 3.58 -1.12 -22.42
N ALA A 194 2.58 -1.26 -21.57
CA ALA A 194 1.59 -2.32 -21.69
C ALA A 194 0.74 -2.13 -22.95
N ARG A 195 0.27 -0.90 -23.21
CA ARG A 195 -0.51 -0.53 -24.41
C ARG A 195 0.22 -0.89 -25.70
N LEU A 196 1.47 -0.45 -25.86
CA LEU A 196 2.29 -0.79 -27.04
C LEU A 196 2.48 -2.31 -27.24
N ARG A 197 2.53 -3.07 -26.15
CA ARG A 197 2.67 -4.53 -26.22
C ARG A 197 1.36 -5.22 -26.58
N VAL A 198 0.22 -4.71 -26.10
CA VAL A 198 -1.10 -5.21 -26.48
C VAL A 198 -1.39 -4.88 -27.95
N GLU A 199 -1.09 -3.65 -28.40
CA GLU A 199 -1.18 -3.26 -29.83
C GLU A 199 -0.32 -4.16 -30.73
N ALA A 200 0.91 -4.50 -30.30
CA ALA A 200 1.76 -5.41 -31.06
C ALA A 200 1.20 -6.85 -31.10
N LEU A 201 0.50 -7.30 -30.05
CA LEU A 201 -0.17 -8.59 -30.04
C LEU A 201 -1.40 -8.60 -30.95
N ASP A 202 -2.15 -7.50 -30.97
CA ASP A 202 -3.29 -7.32 -31.86
C ASP A 202 -2.86 -7.38 -33.34
N GLN A 203 -1.80 -6.66 -33.70
CA GLN A 203 -1.20 -6.74 -35.04
C GLN A 203 -0.72 -8.15 -35.39
N ALA A 204 -0.17 -8.90 -34.42
CA ALA A 204 0.26 -10.28 -34.64
C ALA A 204 -0.94 -11.21 -34.89
N VAL A 205 -2.04 -11.01 -34.16
CA VAL A 205 -3.32 -11.73 -34.36
C VAL A 205 -3.88 -11.41 -35.75
N ALA A 206 -3.92 -10.13 -36.13
CA ALA A 206 -4.36 -9.68 -37.46
C ALA A 206 -3.58 -10.33 -38.61
N ALA A 207 -2.26 -10.38 -38.45
CA ALA A 207 -1.34 -10.94 -39.44
C ALA A 207 -1.28 -12.48 -39.42
N GLY A 208 -1.93 -13.15 -38.46
CA GLY A 208 -1.86 -14.60 -38.29
C GLY A 208 -0.48 -15.11 -37.84
N THR A 209 0.35 -14.26 -37.25
CA THR A 209 1.71 -14.60 -36.76
C THR A 209 1.72 -15.05 -35.30
N VAL A 210 0.60 -15.60 -34.83
CA VAL A 210 0.40 -16.04 -33.45
C VAL A 210 1.17 -17.32 -33.14
N GLY A 211 1.67 -17.43 -31.92
CA GLY A 211 2.31 -18.65 -31.44
C GLY A 211 1.30 -19.66 -30.88
N GLU A 212 1.83 -20.81 -30.45
CA GLU A 212 1.09 -21.84 -29.73
C GLU A 212 1.84 -22.19 -28.44
N ASP A 213 1.09 -22.49 -27.37
CA ASP A 213 1.65 -23.01 -26.14
C ASP A 213 1.31 -24.48 -25.95
N ARG A 214 2.33 -25.28 -25.60
CA ARG A 214 2.19 -26.71 -25.30
C ARG A 214 1.47 -26.95 -23.97
N HIS A 215 1.56 -25.99 -23.04
CA HIS A 215 0.87 -26.03 -21.77
C HIS A 215 -0.32 -25.09 -21.84
N LEU A 216 -1.52 -25.65 -21.76
CA LEU A 216 -2.73 -24.85 -21.76
C LEU A 216 -2.81 -23.97 -20.50
N TRP A 217 -3.43 -22.80 -20.64
CA TRP A 217 -3.52 -21.85 -19.54
C TRP A 217 -4.50 -22.32 -18.47
N GLY A 218 -4.07 -22.26 -17.21
CA GLY A 218 -4.92 -22.46 -16.05
C GLY A 218 -4.40 -21.61 -14.90
N GLY A 219 -5.17 -20.60 -14.50
CA GLY A 219 -4.79 -19.72 -13.41
C GLY A 219 -5.64 -18.46 -13.31
N ALA A 220 -5.66 -17.86 -12.12
CA ALA A 220 -6.37 -16.61 -11.82
C ALA A 220 -7.85 -16.61 -12.27
N GLY A 221 -8.54 -17.74 -12.11
CA GLY A 221 -9.97 -17.88 -12.44
C GLY A 221 -10.26 -18.19 -13.91
N LEU A 222 -9.25 -18.29 -14.78
CA LEU A 222 -9.42 -18.66 -16.20
C LEU A 222 -8.74 -20.01 -16.50
N VAL A 223 -9.47 -20.90 -17.16
CA VAL A 223 -8.97 -22.17 -17.68
C VAL A 223 -9.27 -22.27 -19.18
N VAL A 224 -8.24 -22.52 -19.97
CA VAL A 224 -8.32 -22.75 -21.41
C VAL A 224 -8.07 -24.24 -21.66
N ALA A 225 -8.96 -24.91 -22.39
CA ALA A 225 -8.87 -26.34 -22.63
C ALA A 225 -9.35 -26.74 -24.04
N THR A 226 -8.87 -27.88 -24.56
CA THR A 226 -9.38 -28.44 -25.83
C THR A 226 -10.64 -29.27 -25.64
N THR A 227 -10.83 -29.82 -24.45
CA THR A 227 -12.00 -30.59 -24.03
C THR A 227 -12.36 -30.17 -22.62
N MET A 228 -13.63 -30.28 -22.24
CA MET A 228 -14.06 -29.95 -20.88
C MET A 228 -13.33 -30.86 -19.89
N PRO A 229 -12.42 -30.33 -19.06
CA PRO A 229 -11.72 -31.15 -18.08
C PRO A 229 -12.68 -31.53 -16.94
N GLU A 230 -12.36 -32.57 -16.18
CA GLU A 230 -13.03 -32.76 -14.89
C GLU A 230 -12.82 -31.50 -14.05
N PRO A 231 -13.92 -30.91 -13.50
CA PRO A 231 -13.84 -29.63 -12.81
C PRO A 231 -12.97 -29.76 -11.56
N THR A 232 -11.71 -29.39 -11.71
CA THR A 232 -10.69 -29.33 -10.65
C THR A 232 -10.74 -28.00 -9.90
N TYR A 233 -11.39 -26.99 -10.49
CA TYR A 233 -11.63 -25.67 -9.93
C TYR A 233 -13.12 -25.35 -10.08
N HIS A 234 -13.89 -25.51 -9.00
CA HIS A 234 -15.35 -25.41 -9.04
C HIS A 234 -15.92 -24.03 -9.47
N GLU A 235 -15.06 -23.05 -9.76
CA GLU A 235 -15.41 -21.63 -9.89
C GLU A 235 -14.58 -20.90 -10.98
N ALA A 236 -13.89 -21.63 -11.87
CA ALA A 236 -13.15 -21.02 -12.96
C ALA A 236 -14.02 -20.80 -14.20
N LYS A 237 -13.72 -19.77 -15.00
CA LYS A 237 -14.24 -19.60 -16.36
C LYS A 237 -13.50 -20.57 -17.28
N TYR A 238 -14.25 -21.51 -17.86
CA TYR A 238 -13.73 -22.54 -18.76
C TYR A 238 -13.97 -22.16 -20.21
N VAL A 239 -12.90 -21.85 -20.95
CA VAL A 239 -12.94 -21.63 -22.40
C VAL A 239 -12.49 -22.91 -23.09
N VAL A 240 -13.45 -23.66 -23.63
CA VAL A 240 -13.19 -24.92 -24.34
C VAL A 240 -13.21 -24.65 -25.85
N THR A 241 -12.06 -24.80 -26.51
CA THR A 241 -11.89 -24.43 -27.94
C THR A 241 -10.87 -25.36 -28.62
N PRO A 242 -11.05 -25.68 -29.93
CA PRO A 242 -10.00 -26.35 -30.71
C PRO A 242 -8.71 -25.51 -30.82
N HIS A 243 -8.78 -24.20 -30.58
CA HIS A 243 -7.67 -23.25 -30.67
C HIS A 243 -7.00 -22.97 -29.31
N ALA A 244 -7.16 -23.88 -28.34
CA ALA A 244 -6.69 -23.70 -26.96
C ALA A 244 -5.19 -23.41 -26.85
N ALA A 245 -4.35 -23.97 -27.73
CA ALA A 245 -2.91 -23.74 -27.73
C ALA A 245 -2.56 -22.29 -28.10
N SER A 246 -3.19 -21.74 -29.15
CA SER A 246 -3.00 -20.35 -29.57
C SER A 246 -3.59 -19.37 -28.57
N LEU A 247 -4.77 -19.69 -28.00
CA LEU A 247 -5.38 -18.85 -26.96
C LEU A 247 -4.53 -18.82 -25.68
N SER A 248 -3.98 -19.97 -25.28
CA SER A 248 -3.08 -20.03 -24.11
C SER A 248 -1.79 -19.24 -24.32
N TRP A 249 -1.24 -19.28 -25.54
CA TRP A 249 -0.10 -18.43 -25.91
C TRP A 249 -0.44 -16.95 -25.80
N LEU A 250 -1.59 -16.52 -26.34
CA LEU A 250 -2.03 -15.13 -26.27
C LEU A 250 -2.24 -14.67 -24.83
N VAL A 251 -2.93 -15.45 -24.00
CA VAL A 251 -3.17 -15.14 -22.58
C VAL A 251 -1.85 -14.99 -21.81
N ARG A 252 -0.85 -15.83 -22.08
CA ARG A 252 0.50 -15.66 -21.50
C ARG A 252 1.19 -14.39 -21.96
N ALA A 253 1.11 -14.07 -23.24
CA ALA A 253 1.72 -12.88 -23.81
C ALA A 253 1.08 -11.61 -23.23
N LEU A 254 -0.25 -11.59 -23.14
CA LEU A 254 -1.04 -10.53 -22.51
C LEU A 254 -0.68 -10.37 -21.02
N TRP A 255 -0.54 -11.47 -20.28
CA TRP A 255 -0.08 -11.41 -18.89
C TRP A 255 1.34 -10.84 -18.78
N ALA A 256 2.27 -11.28 -19.62
CA ALA A 256 3.63 -10.75 -19.63
C ALA A 256 3.68 -9.25 -19.99
N ALA A 257 2.74 -8.79 -20.82
CA ALA A 257 2.57 -7.38 -21.16
C ALA A 257 2.02 -6.56 -19.98
N CYS A 258 0.95 -7.04 -19.35
CA CYS A 258 0.14 -6.25 -18.42
C CYS A 258 0.42 -6.54 -16.93
N ARG A 259 1.19 -7.57 -16.58
CA ARG A 259 1.53 -7.93 -15.19
C ARG A 259 1.93 -6.73 -14.30
N PRO A 260 2.72 -5.74 -14.77
CA PRO A 260 3.08 -4.60 -13.93
C PRO A 260 1.93 -3.66 -13.54
N LEU A 261 0.74 -3.81 -14.16
CA LEU A 261 -0.44 -3.00 -13.90
C LEU A 261 -1.33 -3.56 -12.77
N PHE A 262 -1.17 -4.83 -12.43
CA PHE A 262 -2.10 -5.54 -11.55
C PHE A 262 -1.42 -6.06 -10.28
N ASP A 263 -2.18 -6.06 -9.19
CA ASP A 263 -1.85 -6.75 -7.95
C ASP A 263 -2.49 -8.14 -7.88
N SER A 264 -2.43 -8.79 -6.71
CA SER A 264 -2.98 -10.12 -6.50
C SER A 264 -4.51 -10.19 -6.63
N MET A 265 -5.23 -9.08 -6.42
CA MET A 265 -6.69 -9.04 -6.44
C MET A 265 -7.21 -8.64 -7.83
N THR A 266 -6.70 -7.53 -8.37
CA THR A 266 -7.09 -6.95 -9.66
C THR A 266 -6.73 -7.82 -10.86
N LYS A 267 -5.75 -8.73 -10.75
CA LYS A 267 -5.44 -9.67 -11.83
C LYS A 267 -6.61 -10.61 -12.14
N VAL A 268 -7.44 -10.96 -11.14
CA VAL A 268 -8.56 -11.90 -11.34
C VAL A 268 -9.61 -11.27 -12.25
N GLU A 269 -9.90 -9.97 -12.05
CA GLU A 269 -10.75 -9.17 -12.93
C GLU A 269 -10.26 -9.19 -14.37
N PHE A 270 -8.96 -8.95 -14.57
CA PHE A 270 -8.35 -8.97 -15.91
C PHE A 270 -8.56 -10.32 -16.61
N PHE A 271 -8.19 -11.43 -15.97
CA PHE A 271 -8.35 -12.75 -16.59
C PHE A 271 -9.82 -13.15 -16.76
N GLY A 272 -10.70 -12.74 -15.84
CA GLY A 272 -12.12 -12.98 -15.96
C GLY A 272 -12.73 -12.26 -17.16
N ARG A 273 -12.36 -11.00 -17.40
CA ARG A 273 -12.75 -10.24 -18.60
C ARG A 273 -12.28 -10.92 -19.89
N LEU A 274 -11.02 -11.37 -19.95
CA LEU A 274 -10.52 -12.14 -21.10
C LEU A 274 -11.33 -13.42 -21.35
N GLY A 275 -11.69 -14.13 -20.27
CA GLY A 275 -12.55 -15.30 -20.34
C GLY A 275 -13.96 -14.98 -20.85
N ASN A 276 -14.57 -13.91 -20.33
CA ASN A 276 -15.89 -13.46 -20.76
C ASN A 276 -15.88 -13.05 -22.24
N ALA A 277 -14.87 -12.32 -22.71
CA ALA A 277 -14.74 -11.96 -24.11
C ALA A 277 -14.67 -13.18 -25.03
N ALA A 278 -13.88 -14.19 -24.66
CA ALA A 278 -13.82 -15.45 -25.39
C ALA A 278 -15.19 -16.16 -25.42
N LEU A 279 -15.84 -16.29 -24.27
CA LEU A 279 -17.15 -16.95 -24.16
C LEU A 279 -18.25 -16.20 -24.94
N ARG A 280 -18.27 -14.86 -24.87
CA ARG A 280 -19.18 -14.00 -25.66
C ARG A 280 -18.99 -14.22 -27.16
N TYR A 281 -17.75 -14.33 -27.62
CA TYR A 281 -17.47 -14.66 -29.01
C TYR A 281 -17.96 -16.06 -29.40
N GLN A 282 -17.66 -17.09 -28.60
CA GLN A 282 -18.09 -18.47 -28.88
C GLN A 282 -19.61 -18.60 -29.00
N GLN A 283 -20.35 -17.92 -28.12
CA GLN A 283 -21.81 -17.89 -28.16
C GLN A 283 -22.36 -17.33 -29.49
N ARG A 284 -21.67 -16.36 -30.11
CA ARG A 284 -22.06 -15.77 -31.39
C ARG A 284 -21.62 -16.60 -32.59
N ALA A 285 -20.40 -17.14 -32.53
CA ALA A 285 -19.82 -17.92 -33.63
C ALA A 285 -20.51 -19.28 -33.81
N GLY A 286 -21.01 -19.88 -32.71
CA GLY A 286 -21.59 -21.23 -32.74
C GLY A 286 -20.59 -22.25 -33.28
N ASP A 287 -20.99 -23.02 -34.28
CA ASP A 287 -20.13 -24.03 -34.92
C ASP A 287 -19.08 -23.42 -35.89
N GLY A 288 -19.17 -22.12 -36.18
CA GLY A 288 -18.30 -21.39 -37.12
C GLY A 288 -17.07 -20.74 -36.48
N GLU A 289 -16.60 -21.25 -35.34
CA GLU A 289 -15.48 -20.67 -34.60
C GLU A 289 -14.20 -20.59 -35.44
N ASN A 290 -13.63 -19.39 -35.54
CA ASN A 290 -12.33 -19.12 -36.13
C ASN A 290 -11.31 -18.67 -35.06
N ALA A 291 -10.10 -19.21 -35.14
CA ALA A 291 -8.98 -18.83 -34.27
C ALA A 291 -8.69 -17.33 -34.30
N ARG A 292 -8.67 -16.70 -35.48
CA ARG A 292 -8.31 -15.29 -35.61
C ARG A 292 -9.29 -14.40 -34.85
N ASP A 293 -10.58 -14.65 -35.01
CA ASP A 293 -11.62 -13.82 -34.42
C ASP A 293 -11.77 -14.07 -32.91
N LEU A 294 -11.53 -15.32 -32.46
CA LEU A 294 -11.43 -15.65 -31.04
C LEU A 294 -10.29 -14.87 -30.36
N LEU A 295 -9.09 -14.95 -30.94
CA LEU A 295 -7.91 -14.26 -30.43
C LEU A 295 -8.09 -12.74 -30.51
N GLY A 296 -8.75 -12.25 -31.57
CA GLY A 296 -9.13 -10.86 -31.78
C GLY A 296 -10.03 -10.34 -30.66
N ALA A 297 -11.09 -11.08 -30.32
CA ALA A 297 -11.99 -10.72 -29.22
C ALA A 297 -11.25 -10.59 -27.88
N VAL A 298 -10.32 -11.51 -27.60
CA VAL A 298 -9.57 -11.54 -26.34
C VAL A 298 -8.52 -10.42 -26.27
N VAL A 299 -7.80 -10.14 -27.36
CA VAL A 299 -6.81 -9.06 -27.38
C VAL A 299 -7.48 -7.68 -27.34
N HIS A 300 -8.65 -7.55 -27.97
CA HIS A 300 -9.47 -6.34 -27.92
C HIS A 300 -9.94 -6.06 -26.47
N GLU A 301 -10.45 -7.07 -25.77
CA GLU A 301 -10.81 -6.92 -24.35
C GLU A 301 -9.61 -6.49 -23.48
N ALA A 302 -8.41 -7.02 -23.76
CA ALA A 302 -7.21 -6.59 -23.06
C ALA A 302 -6.86 -5.12 -23.33
N PHE A 303 -7.14 -4.62 -24.55
CA PHE A 303 -6.98 -3.21 -24.90
C PHE A 303 -7.98 -2.35 -24.12
N GLU A 304 -9.24 -2.77 -24.03
CA GLU A 304 -10.27 -2.08 -23.25
C GLU A 304 -9.92 -2.04 -21.76
N VAL A 305 -9.39 -3.11 -21.19
CA VAL A 305 -8.89 -3.09 -19.80
C VAL A 305 -7.77 -2.06 -19.63
N VAL A 306 -6.80 -2.01 -20.56
CA VAL A 306 -5.71 -1.02 -20.50
C VAL A 306 -6.27 0.41 -20.61
N SER A 307 -7.25 0.62 -21.50
CA SER A 307 -7.98 1.89 -21.66
C SER A 307 -8.71 2.27 -20.37
N ASP A 308 -9.38 1.34 -19.71
CA ASP A 308 -10.08 1.59 -18.46
C ASP A 308 -9.13 1.94 -17.32
N ILE A 309 -7.96 1.30 -17.24
CA ILE A 309 -6.93 1.67 -16.27
C ILE A 309 -6.40 3.08 -16.55
N GLU A 310 -6.19 3.44 -17.83
CA GLU A 310 -5.74 4.77 -18.24
C GLU A 310 -6.70 5.87 -17.77
N HIS A 311 -8.00 5.61 -17.89
CA HIS A 311 -9.04 6.56 -17.57
C HIS A 311 -9.61 6.42 -16.15
N GLY A 312 -9.05 5.51 -15.33
CA GLY A 312 -9.49 5.29 -13.95
C GLY A 312 -10.88 4.66 -13.82
N ARG A 313 -11.32 3.92 -14.84
CA ARG A 313 -12.61 3.20 -14.91
C ARG A 313 -12.48 1.71 -14.60
N PHE A 314 -11.27 1.19 -14.46
CA PHE A 314 -11.07 -0.22 -14.14
C PHE A 314 -11.49 -0.52 -12.70
N ILE A 315 -12.57 -1.28 -12.55
CA ILE A 315 -13.14 -1.68 -11.26
C ILE A 315 -12.91 -3.18 -11.08
N ALA A 316 -12.42 -3.57 -9.89
CA ALA A 316 -12.34 -4.96 -9.48
C ALA A 316 -13.12 -5.15 -8.17
N LEU A 317 -13.83 -6.28 -8.04
CA LEU A 317 -14.61 -6.56 -6.82
C LEU A 317 -13.66 -6.85 -5.62
N PRO A 318 -13.75 -6.10 -4.51
CA PRO A 318 -12.86 -6.29 -3.35
C PRO A 318 -13.06 -7.62 -2.61
N VAL A 319 -14.26 -8.21 -2.73
CA VAL A 319 -14.67 -9.49 -2.13
C VAL A 319 -15.57 -10.19 -3.15
N ALA A 320 -14.98 -10.79 -4.18
CA ALA A 320 -15.73 -11.63 -5.10
C ALA A 320 -16.12 -12.94 -4.41
N LEU A 321 -17.39 -13.33 -4.50
CA LEU A 321 -17.79 -14.71 -4.32
C LEU A 321 -17.31 -15.47 -5.57
N ALA A 322 -16.54 -16.53 -5.37
CA ALA A 322 -16.45 -17.65 -6.31
C ALA A 322 -16.33 -17.31 -7.82
N GLY A 323 -15.21 -16.70 -8.25
CA GLY A 323 -14.90 -16.54 -9.68
C GLY A 323 -15.67 -15.46 -10.44
N GLU A 324 -16.60 -14.76 -9.77
CA GLU A 324 -17.28 -13.58 -10.32
C GLU A 324 -16.31 -12.40 -10.46
N VAL A 325 -16.45 -11.68 -11.58
CA VAL A 325 -15.75 -10.41 -11.86
C VAL A 325 -16.76 -9.27 -11.99
N HIS A 326 -16.31 -8.02 -11.86
CA HIS A 326 -17.20 -6.85 -12.01
C HIS A 326 -17.88 -6.86 -13.38
N ASP A 327 -17.17 -7.30 -14.42
CA ASP A 327 -17.72 -7.50 -15.77
C ASP A 327 -18.99 -8.38 -15.81
N ASP A 328 -19.15 -9.32 -14.88
CA ASP A 328 -20.34 -10.20 -14.80
C ASP A 328 -21.61 -9.47 -14.30
N GLN A 329 -21.45 -8.26 -13.71
CA GLN A 329 -22.55 -7.46 -13.17
C GLN A 329 -23.09 -6.42 -14.16
N LEU A 330 -22.40 -6.22 -15.29
CA LEU A 330 -22.81 -5.29 -16.34
C LEU A 330 -23.89 -5.92 -17.21
N ALA A 331 -24.85 -5.12 -17.65
CA ALA A 331 -25.83 -5.60 -18.63
C ALA A 331 -25.16 -5.75 -20.01
N ASP A 332 -25.61 -6.71 -20.85
CA ASP A 332 -25.07 -6.92 -22.20
C ASP A 332 -25.07 -5.64 -23.07
N SER A 333 -25.99 -4.70 -22.79
CA SER A 333 -26.10 -3.40 -23.47
C SER A 333 -25.10 -2.33 -23.02
N GLU A 334 -24.38 -2.55 -21.92
CA GLU A 334 -23.40 -1.62 -21.34
C GLU A 334 -21.95 -1.93 -21.77
N HIS A 335 -21.75 -3.01 -22.52
CA HIS A 335 -20.50 -3.24 -23.24
C HIS A 335 -20.55 -2.41 -24.54
N ASP A 336 -19.90 -1.23 -24.54
CA ASP A 336 -19.71 -0.41 -25.74
C ASP A 336 -19.13 -1.30 -26.85
N ASP A 337 -19.88 -1.40 -27.95
CA ASP A 337 -19.52 -2.04 -29.21
C ASP A 337 -18.89 -3.43 -29.09
N ALA A 338 -19.75 -4.40 -28.78
CA ALA A 338 -19.57 -5.80 -29.14
C ALA A 338 -19.40 -5.96 -30.68
N LEU A 339 -18.20 -5.70 -31.20
CA LEU A 339 -17.85 -5.75 -32.62
C LEU A 339 -18.36 -7.05 -33.28
N SER A 340 -19.13 -6.92 -34.35
CA SER A 340 -19.45 -8.04 -35.24
C SER A 340 -18.19 -8.45 -36.01
N GLY A 341 -18.17 -9.66 -36.62
CA GLY A 341 -17.03 -10.08 -37.45
C GLY A 341 -16.66 -9.07 -38.55
N ALA A 342 -17.64 -8.29 -39.02
CA ALA A 342 -17.42 -7.19 -39.97
C ALA A 342 -16.79 -5.95 -39.32
N ASP A 343 -17.12 -5.64 -38.06
CA ASP A 343 -16.54 -4.49 -37.34
C ASP A 343 -15.09 -4.76 -36.91
N ILE A 344 -14.73 -6.03 -36.65
CA ILE A 344 -13.34 -6.47 -36.45
C ILE A 344 -12.53 -6.34 -37.75
N GLU A 345 -13.09 -6.73 -38.90
CA GLU A 345 -12.44 -6.52 -40.21
C GLU A 345 -12.26 -5.03 -40.56
N GLN A 346 -13.26 -4.20 -40.27
CA GLN A 346 -13.20 -2.74 -40.44
C GLN A 346 -12.14 -2.13 -39.52
N TRP A 347 -12.06 -2.57 -38.27
CA TRP A 347 -11.04 -2.13 -37.30
C TRP A 347 -9.60 -2.44 -37.73
N PHE A 348 -9.37 -3.61 -38.34
CA PHE A 348 -8.05 -3.95 -38.91
C PHE A 348 -7.67 -3.15 -40.18
N GLN A 349 -8.64 -2.51 -40.84
CA GLN A 349 -8.39 -1.70 -42.05
C GLN A 349 -8.10 -0.23 -41.76
N ASP A 350 -8.59 0.30 -40.64
CA ASP A 350 -8.49 1.72 -40.27
C ASP A 350 -7.34 2.04 -39.27
N GLY A 351 -6.50 1.06 -38.92
CA GLY A 351 -5.41 1.14 -37.93
C GLY A 351 -3.99 1.23 -38.49
#